data_AF-A0A183L643-F1
#
_entry.id   AF-A0A183L643-F1
#
_cell.length_a   1.000
_cell.length_b   1.000
_cell.length_c   1.000
_cell.angle_alpha   90.00
_cell.angle_beta   90.00
_cell.angle_gamma   90.00
#
_symmetry.space_group_name_H-M   'P 1'
#
loop_
_entity.id
_entity.type
_entity.pdbx_description
1 polymer ?
#
loop_
_entity_poly.entity_id
_entity_poly.type
_entity_poly.pdbx_seq_one_letter_code
_entity_poly.pdbx_strand_id
1 'polypeptide(L)'
;LETLQRRHNLTDPYLESRLDLRIVPLVYKWANGYSFSATISKCDIPEGSLIKSLLQLDELIRHISGACRQFGNHILSLKIDEARDLIHRDIVCSPSLYVLQDIKLAKDD
;
A
#
# COMPACT_ATOMS: atom_id res chain seq x y z
N LEU A 1 2.09 2.52 24.83
CA LEU A 1 2.97 1.43 24.37
C LEU A 1 4.42 1.89 24.30
N GLU A 2 4.72 3.00 23.61
CA GLU A 2 6.07 3.55 23.51
C GLU A 2 6.72 3.86 24.88
N THR A 3 5.99 4.50 25.80
CA THR A 3 6.43 4.75 27.17
C THR A 3 6.72 3.47 27.96
N LEU A 4 6.01 2.38 27.66
CA LEU A 4 6.24 1.06 28.26
C LEU A 4 7.49 0.40 27.65
N GLN A 5 7.66 0.48 26.33
CA GLN A 5 8.84 -0.03 25.63
C GLN A 5 10.13 0.66 26.09
N ARG A 6 10.10 1.98 26.26
CA ARG A 6 11.23 2.75 26.81
C ARG A 6 11.56 2.33 28.24
N ARG A 7 10.54 2.08 29.07
CA ARG A 7 10.72 1.59 30.45
C ARG A 7 11.41 0.22 30.51
N HIS A 8 11.22 -0.60 29.49
CA HIS A 8 11.82 -1.94 29.38
C HIS A 8 13.04 -2.00 28.42
N ASN A 9 13.57 -0.86 27.98
CA ASN A 9 14.69 -0.77 27.02
C ASN A 9 14.47 -1.55 25.71
N LEU A 10 13.21 -1.65 25.26
CA LEU A 10 12.82 -2.33 24.01
C LEU A 10 12.59 -1.34 22.86
N THR A 11 13.27 -0.19 22.90
CA THR A 11 13.10 0.85 21.87
C THR A 11 13.80 0.40 20.59
N ASP A 12 13.08 0.43 19.46
CA ASP A 12 13.67 0.20 18.12
C ASP A 12 14.47 1.45 17.72
N PRO A 13 15.83 1.40 17.69
CA PRO A 13 16.64 2.56 17.34
C PRO A 13 16.52 2.97 15.87
N TYR A 14 15.86 2.15 15.03
CA TYR A 14 15.74 2.39 13.60
C TYR A 14 14.36 2.92 13.19
N LEU A 15 13.42 3.09 14.12
CA LEU A 15 12.03 3.45 13.81
C LEU A 15 11.91 4.68 12.91
N GLU A 16 12.62 5.76 13.23
CA GLU A 16 12.58 7.01 12.44
C GLU A 16 13.21 6.85 11.05
N SER A 17 14.24 6.01 10.92
CA SER A 17 14.89 5.74 9.63
C SER A 17 14.04 4.89 8.67
N ARG A 18 13.03 4.18 9.19
CA ARG A 18 12.18 3.26 8.41
C ARG A 18 10.99 3.97 7.75
N LEU A 19 10.68 5.20 8.14
CA LEU A 19 9.51 5.93 7.68
C LEU A 19 9.89 7.02 6.67
N ASP A 20 9.70 6.73 5.38
CA ASP A 20 9.85 7.75 4.34
C ASP A 20 8.53 8.51 4.10
N LEU A 21 8.37 9.62 4.81
CA LEU A 21 7.17 10.46 4.72
C LEU A 21 7.03 11.19 3.37
N ARG A 22 8.07 11.21 2.53
CA ARG A 22 8.03 11.86 1.20
C ARG A 22 7.07 11.15 0.25
N ILE A 23 6.75 9.88 0.53
CA ILE A 23 5.84 9.04 -0.27
C ILE A 23 4.36 9.36 0.03
N VAL A 24 4.04 9.87 1.23
CA VAL A 24 2.66 10.18 1.65
C VAL A 24 1.92 11.11 0.67
N PRO A 25 2.47 12.29 0.26
CA PRO A 25 1.79 13.16 -0.69
C PRO A 25 1.62 12.54 -2.08
N LEU A 26 2.51 11.60 -2.47
CA LEU A 26 2.40 10.90 -3.75
C LEU A 26 1.24 9.90 -3.73
N VAL A 27 1.14 9.11 -2.68
CA VAL A 27 0.02 8.17 -2.46
C VAL A 27 -1.30 8.93 -2.38
N TYR A 28 -1.34 10.10 -1.74
CA TYR A 28 -2.54 10.92 -1.68
C TYR A 28 -2.98 11.41 -3.08
N LYS A 29 -2.05 11.89 -3.91
CA LYS A 29 -2.36 12.23 -5.31
C LYS A 29 -2.85 11.01 -6.09
N TRP A 30 -2.21 9.86 -5.89
CA TRP A 30 -2.64 8.62 -6.51
C TRP A 30 -4.08 8.25 -6.15
N ALA A 31 -4.44 8.30 -4.87
CA ALA A 31 -5.81 8.03 -4.40
C ALA A 31 -6.85 9.03 -4.95
N ASN A 32 -6.43 10.25 -5.31
CA ASN A 32 -7.29 11.26 -5.95
C ASN A 32 -7.43 11.08 -7.48
N GLY A 33 -6.94 9.97 -8.07
CA GLY A 33 -7.15 9.67 -9.48
C GLY A 33 -6.12 10.26 -10.45
N TYR A 34 -5.03 10.85 -9.96
CA TYR A 34 -3.96 11.39 -10.83
C TYR A 34 -3.26 10.27 -11.60
N SER A 35 -2.84 10.52 -12.85
CA SER A 35 -2.03 9.53 -13.57
C SER A 35 -0.68 9.29 -12.87
N PHE A 36 -0.06 8.13 -13.10
CA PHE A 36 1.22 7.81 -12.48
C PHE A 36 2.31 8.84 -12.86
N SER A 37 2.35 9.22 -14.13
CA SER A 37 3.26 10.25 -14.65
C SER A 37 3.04 11.60 -13.93
N ALA A 38 1.79 12.04 -13.75
CA ALA A 38 1.50 13.29 -13.04
C ALA A 38 1.85 13.22 -11.55
N THR A 39 1.77 12.04 -10.95
CA THR A 39 2.12 11.80 -9.55
C THR A 39 3.62 11.95 -9.32
N ILE A 40 4.46 11.36 -10.18
CA ILE A 40 5.93 11.33 -10.01
C ILE A 40 6.66 12.56 -10.60
N SER A 41 6.03 13.31 -11.51
CA SER A 41 6.68 14.35 -12.35
C SER A 41 7.53 15.40 -11.62
N LYS A 42 7.32 15.66 -10.31
CA LYS A 42 8.06 16.67 -9.52
C LYS A 42 8.76 16.07 -8.30
N CYS A 43 8.89 14.76 -8.20
CA CYS A 43 9.43 14.09 -7.03
C CYS A 43 10.76 13.40 -7.35
N ASP A 44 11.76 13.61 -6.50
CA ASP A 44 13.07 12.98 -6.55
C ASP A 44 13.05 11.60 -5.87
N ILE A 45 12.03 10.81 -6.18
CA ILE A 45 11.86 9.45 -5.64
C ILE A 45 11.84 8.50 -6.84
N PRO A 46 12.63 7.41 -6.83
CA PRO A 46 12.58 6.41 -7.89
C PRO A 46 11.16 5.85 -8.05
N GLU A 47 10.71 5.67 -9.29
CA GLU A 47 9.38 5.17 -9.63
C GLU A 47 9.12 3.82 -8.98
N GLY A 48 10.13 2.95 -8.97
CA GLY A 48 10.07 1.64 -8.34
C GLY A 48 9.82 1.70 -6.84
N SER A 49 10.28 2.74 -6.14
CA SER A 49 10.01 2.93 -4.72
C SER A 49 8.54 3.27 -4.48
N LEU A 50 7.97 4.17 -5.28
CA LEU A 50 6.53 4.49 -5.19
C LEU A 50 5.67 3.27 -5.53
N ILE A 51 6.00 2.53 -6.59
CA ILE A 51 5.25 1.32 -6.98
C ILE A 51 5.30 0.27 -5.87
N LYS A 52 6.48 0.01 -5.30
CA LYS A 52 6.63 -0.91 -4.16
C LYS A 52 5.80 -0.45 -2.96
N SER A 53 5.81 0.84 -2.64
CA SER A 53 5.01 1.38 -1.55
C SER A 53 3.50 1.29 -1.79
N LEU A 54 3.02 1.48 -3.03
CA LEU A 54 1.60 1.29 -3.37
C LEU A 54 1.18 -0.17 -3.23
N LEU A 55 2.00 -1.12 -3.70
CA LEU A 55 1.75 -2.56 -3.55
C LEU A 55 1.76 -2.99 -2.07
N GLN A 56 2.73 -2.50 -1.28
CA GLN A 56 2.80 -2.75 0.16
C GLN A 56 1.61 -2.14 0.89
N LEU A 57 1.15 -0.97 0.47
CA LEU A 57 -0.01 -0.31 1.04
C LEU A 57 -1.31 -1.05 0.74
N ASP A 58 -1.52 -1.54 -0.49
CA ASP A 58 -2.68 -2.38 -0.83
C ASP A 58 -2.77 -3.60 0.08
N GLU A 59 -1.65 -4.28 0.25
CA GLU A 59 -1.54 -5.46 1.11
C GLU A 59 -1.78 -5.13 2.59
N LEU A 60 -1.24 -4.01 3.07
CA LEU A 60 -1.48 -3.52 4.43
C LEU A 60 -2.96 -3.20 4.65
N ILE A 61 -3.61 -2.51 3.72
CA ILE A 61 -5.04 -2.18 3.78
C ILE A 61 -5.88 -3.47 3.85
N ARG A 62 -5.54 -4.48 3.04
CA ARG A 62 -6.19 -5.80 3.07
C ARG A 62 -6.06 -6.47 4.44
N HIS A 63 -4.88 -6.44 5.06
CA HIS A 63 -4.67 -6.99 6.40
C HIS A 63 -5.47 -6.24 7.47
N ILE A 64 -5.51 -4.90 7.41
CA ILE A 64 -6.25 -4.10 8.39
C ILE A 64 -7.76 -4.34 8.23
N SER A 65 -8.28 -4.42 7.00
CA SER A 65 -9.70 -4.75 6.75
C SER A 65 -10.05 -6.12 7.36
N GLY A 66 -9.22 -7.13 7.12
CA GLY A 66 -9.38 -8.46 7.72
C GLY A 66 -9.37 -8.44 9.25
N ALA A 67 -8.46 -7.68 9.87
CA ALA A 67 -8.43 -7.51 11.32
C ALA A 67 -9.70 -6.82 11.84
N CYS A 68 -10.15 -5.74 11.19
CA CYS A 68 -11.37 -5.02 11.60
C CYS A 68 -12.61 -5.93 11.58
N ARG A 69 -12.72 -6.82 10.58
CA ARG A 69 -13.78 -7.84 10.50
C ARG A 69 -13.70 -8.82 11.67
N GLN A 70 -12.50 -9.29 12.01
CA GLN A 70 -12.30 -10.20 13.16
C GLN A 70 -12.68 -9.55 14.49
N PHE A 71 -12.42 -8.24 14.66
CA PHE A 71 -12.83 -7.49 15.85
C PHE A 71 -14.30 -7.07 15.84
N GLY A 72 -15.08 -7.39 14.80
CA GLY A 72 -16.49 -7.06 14.69
C GLY A 72 -16.79 -5.60 14.31
N ASN A 73 -15.78 -4.81 13.92
CA ASN A 73 -15.97 -3.43 13.46
C ASN A 73 -16.18 -3.37 11.94
N HIS A 74 -17.42 -3.64 11.52
CA HIS A 74 -17.77 -3.68 10.10
C HIS A 74 -17.71 -2.31 9.42
N ILE A 75 -18.12 -1.23 10.11
CA ILE A 75 -18.08 0.13 9.55
C ILE A 75 -16.66 0.54 9.18
N LEU A 76 -15.69 0.24 10.06
CA LEU A 76 -14.29 0.53 9.79
C LEU A 76 -13.75 -0.35 8.65
N SER A 77 -14.12 -1.63 8.60
CA SER A 77 -13.73 -2.51 7.48
C SER A 77 -14.22 -1.97 6.14
N LEU A 78 -15.48 -1.52 6.04
CA LEU A 78 -16.03 -0.96 4.81
C LEU A 78 -15.25 0.28 4.35
N LYS A 79 -14.96 1.21 5.26
CA LYS A 79 -14.15 2.41 4.94
C LYS A 79 -12.74 2.06 4.46
N ILE A 80 -12.15 1.00 4.99
CA ILE A 80 -10.83 0.53 4.60
C ILE A 80 -10.88 -0.13 3.22
N ASP A 81 -11.93 -0.90 2.94
CA ASP A 81 -12.16 -1.48 1.61
C ASP A 81 -12.38 -0.38 0.56
N GLU A 82 -13.15 0.66 0.86
CA GLU A 82 -13.29 1.85 -0.01
C GLU A 82 -11.95 2.54 -0.28
N ALA A 83 -11.10 2.68 0.75
CA ALA A 83 -9.76 3.25 0.57
C ALA A 83 -8.87 2.36 -0.31
N ARG A 84 -9.05 1.04 -0.25
CA ARG A 84 -8.33 0.08 -1.09
C ARG A 84 -8.65 0.30 -2.57
N ASP A 85 -9.91 0.48 -2.92
CA ASP A 85 -10.36 0.65 -4.30
C ASP A 85 -9.74 1.89 -4.97
N LEU A 86 -9.45 2.94 -4.20
CA LEU A 86 -8.75 4.13 -4.69
C LEU A 86 -7.26 3.88 -5.01
N ILE A 87 -6.65 2.93 -4.31
CA ILE A 87 -5.22 2.59 -4.45
C ILE A 87 -5.01 1.50 -5.51
N HIS A 88 -5.86 0.48 -5.51
CA HIS A 88 -5.78 -0.71 -6.36
C HIS A 88 -6.31 -0.41 -7.77
N ARG A 89 -5.52 0.31 -8.57
CA ARG A 89 -5.81 0.63 -9.98
C ARG A 89 -4.58 0.60 -10.88
N ASP A 90 -4.81 0.55 -12.20
CA ASP A 90 -3.81 0.67 -13.27
C ASP A 90 -2.56 -0.24 -13.05
N ILE A 91 -1.40 0.38 -12.85
CA ILE A 91 -0.12 -0.30 -12.68
C ILE A 91 -0.06 -1.16 -11.40
N VAL A 92 -0.87 -0.85 -10.38
CA VAL A 92 -0.91 -1.61 -9.12
C VAL A 92 -1.65 -2.94 -9.31
N CYS A 93 -2.63 -2.98 -10.22
CA CYS A 93 -3.39 -4.18 -10.57
C CYS A 93 -2.71 -5.04 -11.63
N SER A 94 -1.59 -4.57 -12.19
CA SER A 94 -0.95 -5.22 -13.34
C SER A 94 -0.23 -6.49 -12.89
N PRO A 95 -0.62 -7.67 -13.40
CA PRO A 95 0.03 -8.93 -13.05
C PRO A 95 1.48 -8.96 -13.57
N SER A 96 2.31 -9.78 -12.93
CA SER A 96 3.66 -10.03 -13.42
C SER A 96 3.62 -10.74 -14.79
N LEU A 97 4.66 -10.53 -15.59
CA LEU A 97 4.77 -11.14 -16.92
C LEU A 97 4.76 -12.67 -16.87
N TYR A 98 5.34 -13.26 -15.82
CA TYR A 98 5.36 -14.71 -15.64
C TYR A 98 3.94 -15.27 -15.42
N VAL A 99 3.15 -14.62 -14.56
CA VAL A 99 1.78 -15.05 -14.27
C VAL A 99 0.84 -14.78 -15.45
N LEU A 100 1.09 -13.73 -16.23
CA LEU A 100 0.32 -13.44 -17.45
C LEU A 100 0.41 -14.56 -18.49
N GLN A 101 1.55 -15.23 -18.58
CA GLN A 101 1.74 -16.32 -19.52
C GLN A 101 0.87 -17.52 -19.14
N ASP A 102 0.81 -17.87 -17.86
CA ASP A 102 -0.04 -18.93 -17.34
C ASP A 102 -1.54 -18.60 -17.50
N ILE A 103 -1.94 -17.34 -17.26
CA ILE A 103 -3.31 -16.88 -17.47
C ILE A 103 -3.73 -16.99 -18.95
N LYS A 104 -2.83 -16.71 -19.88
CA LYS A 104 -3.10 -16.85 -21.31
C LYS A 104 -3.29 -18.31 -21.69
N LEU A 105 -2.38 -19.18 -21.25
CA LEU A 105 -2.45 -20.62 -21.51
C LEU A 105 -3.76 -21.23 -20.99
N ALA A 106 -4.18 -20.89 -19.76
CA ALA A 106 -5.42 -21.38 -19.18
C ALA A 106 -6.71 -20.86 -19.83
N LYS A 107 -6.62 -19.90 -20.77
CA LYS A 107 -7.76 -19.33 -21.50
C LYS A 107 -7.89 -19.88 -22.93
N ASP A 108 -6.84 -20.55 -23.41
CA ASP A 108 -6.79 -21.17 -24.73
C ASP A 108 -7.19 -22.67 -24.70
N ASP A 109 -7.41 -23.23 -23.49
CA ASP A 109 -8.04 -24.54 -23.21
C ASP A 109 -9.54 -24.41 -22.91
#